data_AF-A0A5N6MSG4-F1
#
_entry.id   AF-A0A5N6MSG4-F1
#
_cell.length_a   1.000
_cell.length_b   1.000
_cell.length_c   1.000
_cell.angle_alpha   90.00
_cell.angle_beta   90.00
_cell.angle_gamma   90.00
#
_symmetry.space_group_name_H-M   'P 1'
#
loop_
_entity.id
_entity.type
_entity.pdbx_description
1 polymer ?
#
loop_
_entity_poly.entity_id
_entity_poly.type
_entity_poly.pdbx_seq_one_letter_code
_entity_poly.pdbx_strand_id
1 'polypeptide(L)'
;MVSEQHSPERREITVRRAPRFVPFLALGVVAGFIAALFVAYGGDENASFTREATLGFFTMMFALPGLLLGALAALVLDWISVRKARRTMVESVDSAEPESREKPLA
;
A
#
# COMPACT_ATOMS: atom_id res chain seq x y z
N MET A 1 -18.34 -51.76 -9.14
CA MET A 1 -17.29 -51.22 -8.27
C MET A 1 -17.30 -49.72 -8.44
N VAL A 2 -17.53 -49.00 -7.35
CA VAL A 2 -17.83 -47.56 -7.33
C VAL A 2 -16.55 -46.76 -7.49
N SER A 3 -16.58 -45.77 -8.39
CA SER A 3 -15.49 -44.83 -8.63
C SER A 3 -15.30 -43.92 -7.41
N GLU A 4 -14.21 -44.11 -6.65
CA GLU A 4 -13.72 -43.10 -5.72
C GLU A 4 -12.97 -42.01 -6.50
N GLN A 5 -13.74 -41.05 -7.03
CA GLN A 5 -13.16 -39.76 -7.44
C GLN A 5 -12.83 -39.01 -6.15
N HIS A 6 -11.56 -39.06 -5.75
CA HIS A 6 -11.00 -38.21 -4.70
C HIS A 6 -11.07 -36.76 -5.17
N SER A 7 -12.18 -36.08 -4.86
CA SER A 7 -12.37 -34.67 -5.14
C SER A 7 -11.36 -33.91 -4.29
N PRO A 8 -10.39 -33.18 -4.87
CA PRO A 8 -9.48 -32.37 -4.08
C PRO A 8 -10.32 -31.30 -3.40
N GLU A 9 -10.41 -31.37 -2.07
CA GLU A 9 -11.00 -30.36 -1.21
C GLU A 9 -10.16 -29.07 -1.37
N ARG A 10 -10.45 -28.34 -2.45
CA ARG A 10 -9.84 -27.06 -2.81
C ARG A 10 -10.36 -26.04 -1.82
N ARG A 11 -9.75 -26.01 -0.64
CA ARG A 11 -9.99 -25.01 0.39
C ARG A 11 -9.58 -23.66 -0.18
N GLU A 12 -10.54 -22.91 -0.72
CA GLU A 12 -10.38 -21.53 -1.13
C GLU A 12 -9.99 -20.70 0.10
N ILE A 13 -8.69 -20.53 0.29
CA ILE A 13 -8.15 -19.59 1.26
C ILE A 13 -8.25 -18.22 0.59
N THR A 14 -9.29 -17.46 0.93
CA THR A 14 -9.44 -16.08 0.49
C THR A 14 -8.28 -15.25 1.04
N VAL A 15 -7.23 -15.10 0.25
CA VAL A 15 -6.11 -14.22 0.59
C VAL A 15 -6.63 -12.79 0.53
N ARG A 16 -7.06 -12.26 1.68
CA ARG A 16 -7.26 -10.82 1.84
C ARG A 16 -5.88 -10.19 1.71
N ARG A 17 -5.56 -9.61 0.55
CA ARG A 17 -4.37 -8.75 0.42
C ARG A 17 -4.53 -7.61 1.42
N ALA A 18 -3.72 -7.63 2.48
CA ALA A 18 -3.65 -6.52 3.42
C ALA A 18 -3.11 -5.29 2.68
N PRO A 19 -3.84 -4.15 2.70
CA PRO A 19 -3.37 -2.93 2.08
C PRO A 19 -2.13 -2.41 2.81
N ARG A 20 -1.12 -1.97 2.05
CA ARG A 20 0.16 -1.54 2.61
C ARG A 20 0.14 -0.05 2.94
N PHE A 21 -0.33 0.29 4.14
CA PHE A 21 -0.33 1.67 4.66
C PHE A 21 1.03 2.12 5.22
N VAL A 22 1.87 1.16 5.63
CA VAL A 22 3.21 1.39 6.21
C VAL A 22 4.10 2.37 5.42
N PRO A 23 4.26 2.26 4.08
CA PRO A 23 5.12 3.18 3.32
C PRO A 23 4.65 4.63 3.36
N PHE A 24 3.34 4.89 3.42
CA PHE A 24 2.80 6.26 3.47
C PHE A 24 3.00 6.91 4.83
N LEU A 25 2.83 6.14 5.90
CA LEU A 25 3.16 6.57 7.25
C LEU A 25 4.65 6.91 7.36
N ALA A 26 5.51 6.03 6.86
CA ALA A 26 6.95 6.24 6.83
C ALA A 26 7.32 7.49 6.03
N LEU A 27 6.72 7.69 4.84
CA LEU A 27 6.95 8.87 4.01
C LEU A 27 6.59 10.16 4.75
N GLY A 28 5.45 10.19 5.45
CA GLY A 28 5.02 11.35 6.23
C GLY A 28 5.98 11.70 7.37
N VAL A 29 6.44 10.69 8.12
CA VAL A 29 7.43 10.88 9.20
C VAL A 29 8.78 11.34 8.64
N VAL A 30 9.24 10.71 7.55
CA VAL A 30 10.51 11.07 6.90
C VAL A 30 10.45 12.50 6.36
N ALA A 31 9.35 12.91 5.73
CA ALA A 31 9.16 14.28 5.27
C ALA A 31 9.17 15.28 6.43
N GLY A 32 8.50 14.95 7.54
CA GLY A 32 8.53 15.79 8.75
C GLY A 32 9.92 15.90 9.37
N PHE A 33 10.67 14.81 9.41
CA PHE A 33 12.06 14.80 9.87
C PHE A 33 12.96 15.65 8.98
N ILE A 34 12.81 15.55 7.66
CA ILE A 34 13.56 16.39 6.71
C ILE A 34 13.24 17.87 6.94
N ALA A 35 11.97 18.24 7.14
CA ALA A 35 11.58 19.61 7.46
C ALA A 35 12.24 20.10 8.78
N ALA A 36 12.30 19.24 9.81
CA ALA A 36 12.99 19.55 11.06
C ALA A 36 14.50 19.77 10.88
N LEU A 37 15.15 19.02 9.98
CA LEU A 37 16.57 19.23 9.64
C LEU A 37 16.79 20.62 9.03
N PHE A 38 15.93 21.04 8.10
CA PHE A 38 16.00 22.38 7.52
C PHE A 38 15.84 23.47 8.58
N VAL A 39 14.95 23.27 9.56
CA VAL A 39 14.77 24.25 10.66
C VAL A 39 15.97 24.26 11.61
N ALA A 40 16.49 23.10 12.00
CA ALA A 40 17.58 23.00 12.98
C ALA A 40 18.95 23.43 12.42
N TYR A 41 19.19 23.24 11.13
CA TYR A 41 20.49 23.50 10.49
C TYR A 41 20.46 24.65 9.48
N GLY A 42 19.30 25.15 9.09
CA GLY A 42 19.18 26.23 8.10
C GLY A 42 19.39 27.65 8.65
N GLY A 43 19.36 27.84 9.97
CA GLY A 43 19.57 29.13 10.61
C GLY A 43 20.89 29.24 11.37
N ASP A 44 21.19 30.48 11.80
CA ASP A 44 22.31 30.77 12.69
C ASP A 44 22.13 30.09 14.04
N GLU A 45 23.26 29.79 14.67
CA GLU A 45 23.31 29.15 15.99
C GLU A 45 22.73 30.09 17.03
N ASN A 46 21.56 29.74 17.56
CA ASN A 46 20.98 30.48 18.66
C ASN A 46 21.69 30.08 19.96
N ALA A 47 22.30 31.04 20.65
CA ALA A 47 22.97 30.81 21.93
C ALA A 47 22.03 30.23 23.02
N SER A 48 20.72 30.43 22.87
CA SER A 48 19.71 29.97 23.82
C SER A 48 19.24 28.52 23.61
N PHE A 49 19.42 27.94 22.43
CA PHE A 49 18.93 26.59 22.10
C PHE A 49 19.95 25.80 21.29
N THR A 50 20.29 24.60 21.78
CA THR A 50 21.16 23.70 21.03
C THR A 50 20.46 23.18 19.77
N ARG A 51 21.25 22.86 18.75
CA ARG A 51 20.73 22.31 17.49
C ARG A 51 19.99 20.99 17.71
N GLU A 52 20.46 20.17 18.64
CA GLU A 52 19.86 18.88 18.98
C GLU A 52 18.48 19.04 19.63
N ALA A 53 18.34 20.00 20.55
CA ALA A 53 17.06 20.28 21.20
C ALA A 53 16.03 20.81 20.18
N THR A 54 16.47 21.73 19.30
CA THR A 54 15.67 22.27 18.21
C THR A 54 15.22 21.15 17.26
N LEU A 55 16.15 20.31 16.82
CA LEU A 55 15.87 19.18 15.94
C LEU A 55 14.88 18.21 16.55
N GLY A 56 15.07 17.83 17.83
CA GLY A 56 14.17 16.91 18.52
C GLY A 56 12.76 17.47 18.63
N PHE A 57 12.63 18.73 19.04
CA PHE A 57 11.34 19.40 19.17
C PHE A 57 10.61 19.49 17.83
N PHE A 58 11.26 20.04 16.80
CA PHE A 58 10.64 20.19 15.48
C PHE A 58 10.38 18.86 14.79
N THR A 59 11.21 17.84 15.03
CA THR A 59 10.93 16.48 14.54
C THR A 59 9.60 16.00 15.08
N MET A 60 9.34 16.10 16.39
CA MET A 60 8.04 15.71 16.95
C MET A 60 6.90 16.59 16.43
N MET A 61 7.14 17.91 16.32
CA MET A 61 6.15 18.86 15.83
C MET A 61 5.73 18.60 14.38
N PHE A 62 6.65 18.17 13.52
CA PHE A 62 6.36 17.83 12.12
C PHE A 62 6.03 16.36 11.89
N ALA A 63 6.56 15.43 12.68
CA ALA A 63 6.30 14.00 12.53
C ALA A 63 4.86 13.63 12.86
N LEU A 64 4.25 14.24 13.88
CA LEU A 64 2.83 14.02 14.23
C LEU A 64 1.86 14.39 13.08
N PRO A 65 1.86 15.64 12.57
CA PRO A 65 1.03 16.00 11.43
C PRO A 65 1.48 15.30 10.14
N GLY A 66 2.79 15.07 9.95
CA GLY A 66 3.31 14.30 8.81
C GLY A 66 2.78 12.87 8.77
N LEU A 67 2.75 12.19 9.92
CA LEU A 67 2.16 10.86 10.07
C LEU A 67 0.65 10.89 9.79
N LEU A 68 -0.08 11.88 10.31
CA LEU A 68 -1.51 12.06 10.04
C LEU A 68 -1.80 12.26 8.56
N LEU A 69 -1.05 13.12 7.89
CA LEU A 69 -1.17 13.36 6.44
C LEU A 69 -0.78 12.11 5.65
N GLY A 70 0.28 11.40 6.06
CA GLY A 70 0.67 10.12 5.50
C GLY A 70 -0.43 9.08 5.63
N ALA A 71 -1.06 8.97 6.80
CA ALA A 71 -2.18 8.08 7.06
C ALA A 71 -3.40 8.43 6.20
N LEU A 72 -3.72 9.72 6.08
CA LEU A 72 -4.83 10.19 5.27
C LEU A 72 -4.61 9.90 3.79
N ALA A 73 -3.40 10.16 3.28
CA ALA A 73 -3.00 9.79 1.93
C ALA A 73 -3.10 8.27 1.70
N ALA A 74 -2.67 7.47 2.69
CA ALA A 74 -2.76 6.03 2.65
C ALA A 74 -4.22 5.55 2.58
N LEU A 75 -5.14 6.17 3.34
CA LEU A 75 -6.56 5.86 3.33
C LEU A 75 -7.21 6.19 1.98
N VAL A 76 -6.86 7.35 1.40
CA VAL A 76 -7.34 7.75 0.07
C VAL A 76 -6.85 6.77 -1.00
N LEU A 77 -5.56 6.39 -0.95
CA LEU A 77 -5.01 5.43 -1.92
C LEU A 77 -5.55 4.02 -1.70
N ASP A 78 -5.79 3.61 -0.46
CA ASP A 78 -6.43 2.33 -0.15
C ASP A 78 -7.82 2.23 -0.79
N TRP A 79 -8.60 3.31 -0.72
CA TRP A 79 -9.88 3.41 -1.42
C TRP A 79 -9.78 3.18 -2.93
N ILE A 80 -8.75 3.76 -3.57
CA ILE A 80 -8.51 3.60 -5.01
C ILE A 80 -7.97 2.19 -5.31
N SER A 81 -7.08 1.68 -4.46
CA SER A 81 -6.41 0.39 -4.61
C SER A 81 -7.39 -0.78 -4.51
N VAL A 82 -8.32 -0.74 -3.54
CA VAL A 82 -9.42 -1.72 -3.42
C VAL A 82 -10.25 -1.76 -4.70
N ARG A 83 -10.51 -0.59 -5.31
CA ARG A 83 -11.27 -0.49 -6.56
C ARG A 83 -10.49 -0.98 -7.78
N LYS A 84 -9.17 -0.74 -7.83
CA LYS A 84 -8.29 -1.10 -8.95
C LYS A 84 -7.86 -2.57 -8.93
N ALA A 85 -7.66 -3.15 -7.75
CA ALA A 85 -7.33 -4.58 -7.58
C ALA A 85 -8.43 -5.50 -8.14
N ARG A 86 -9.69 -5.04 -8.13
CA ARG A 86 -10.81 -5.75 -8.78
C ARG A 86 -10.70 -5.85 -10.30
N ARG A 87 -10.00 -4.92 -10.97
CA ARG A 87 -9.90 -4.89 -12.44
C ARG A 87 -8.81 -5.81 -13.00
N THR A 88 -7.71 -6.00 -12.27
CA THR A 88 -6.57 -6.78 -12.77
C THR A 88 -6.74 -8.30 -12.67
N MET A 89 -7.63 -8.79 -11.79
CA MET A 89 -7.92 -10.23 -11.68
C MET A 89 -8.82 -10.72 -12.84
N VAL A 90 -9.54 -9.81 -13.49
CA VAL A 90 -10.54 -10.14 -14.52
C VAL A 90 -9.90 -10.43 -15.89
N GLU A 91 -8.67 -9.99 -16.14
CA GLU A 91 -8.00 -10.17 -17.45
C GLU A 91 -7.17 -11.46 -17.58
N SER A 92 -7.22 -12.37 -16.59
CA SER A 92 -6.42 -13.62 -16.64
C SER A 92 -7.22 -14.92 -16.81
N VAL A 93 -8.51 -14.85 -17.17
CA VAL A 93 -9.34 -16.05 -17.43
C VAL A 93 -10.11 -16.01 -18.75
N ASP A 94 -10.01 -14.95 -19.57
CA ASP A 94 -10.76 -14.85 -20.83
C ASP A 94 -9.89 -15.12 -22.08
N SER A 95 -9.01 -16.12 -21.99
CA SER A 95 -8.24 -16.60 -23.15
C SER A 95 -7.99 -18.10 -23.04
N ALA A 96 -9.06 -18.88 -23.14
CA ALA A 96 -9.01 -20.27 -23.59
C ALA A 96 -10.38 -20.70 -24.15
N GLU A 97 -10.93 -19.95 -25.10
CA GLU A 97 -11.82 -20.54 -26.10
C GLU A 97 -10.96 -20.98 -27.30
N PRO A 98 -10.73 -22.28 -27.52
CA PRO A 98 -10.51 -22.79 -28.85
C PRO A 98 -11.89 -22.95 -29.51
N GLU A 99 -12.32 -21.90 -30.20
CA GLU A 99 -13.33 -22.00 -31.25
C GLU A 99 -12.79 -22.90 -32.37
N SER A 100 -13.72 -23.59 -33.05
CA SER A 100 -13.60 -24.29 -34.33
C SER A 100 -13.19 -25.77 -34.30
N ARG A 101 -14.19 -26.65 -34.37
CA ARG A 101 -14.53 -27.19 -35.69
C ARG A 101 -15.94 -27.74 -35.78
N GLU A 102 -16.62 -27.21 -36.78
CA GLU A 102 -17.98 -27.43 -37.17
C GLU A 102 -18.16 -28.79 -37.87
N LYS A 103 -19.31 -29.43 -37.56
CA LYS A 103 -20.18 -30.35 -38.33
C LYS A 103 -19.82 -30.66 -39.81
N PRO A 104 -20.10 -31.89 -40.33
CA PRO A 104 -21.47 -32.18 -40.75
C PRO A 104 -22.02 -33.59 -40.45
N LEU A 105 -23.35 -33.59 -40.52
CA LEU A 105 -24.33 -34.67 -40.48
C LEU A 105 -24.03 -35.77 -41.51
N ALA A 106 -24.16 -37.04 -41.10
CA ALA A 106 -24.44 -38.18 -41.99
C ALA A 106 -25.30 -39.19 -41.22
#